data_AF-A0A5N8XKQ6-F1
#
_entry.id   AF-A0A5N8XKQ6-F1
#
_cell.length_a   1.000
_cell.length_b   1.000
_cell.length_c   1.000
_cell.angle_alpha   90.00
_cell.angle_beta   90.00
_cell.angle_gamma   90.00
#
_symmetry.space_group_name_H-M   'P 1'
#
loop_
_entity.id
_entity.type
_entity.pdbx_description
1 polymer ?
#
loop_
_entity_poly.entity_id
_entity_poly.type
_entity_poly.pdbx_seq_one_letter_code
_entity_poly.pdbx_strand_id
1 'polypeptide(L)'
;MEQLTTILQGAAAPETSPQDREGVIESAKEVASTLPTISDPSTPGELQEQLIAIVKQVSSTLVMGHDQDMRPEERATLILVVKRTTSALDMIRASETSQELRARLIAIVKQVNYSLEKSPESQRIRSVALPVSSSPEWIQAPKTSRQEQKRLAEITDEVSASMKKISDPGASQKDRAEAGQDLDEQTARMKKWQDEAASDQDRPDAPLSKAAALCTTAIFDSEAEHDLSQSLEDLVPQEWDAEGVKDFWKAVEQDDDLLDVLAQLQNDEHSQAQFDVAQLITELADLVPRSELMGNLGMAGLYCQKTASYLEEDGITVGTWLTEDGEG
;
A
#
# COMPACT_ATOMS: atom_id res chain seq x y z
N MET A 1 -1.24 2.04 24.76
CA MET A 1 0.15 2.43 25.06
C MET A 1 1.02 1.21 25.30
N GLU A 2 0.79 0.40 26.33
CA GLU A 2 1.61 -0.80 26.59
C GLU A 2 1.71 -1.73 25.37
N GLN A 3 0.59 -2.01 24.69
CA GLN A 3 0.60 -2.81 23.45
C GLN A 3 1.45 -2.19 22.32
N LEU A 4 1.37 -0.88 22.09
CA LEU A 4 2.18 -0.19 21.07
C LEU A 4 3.67 -0.26 21.40
N THR A 5 4.03 -0.13 22.68
CA THR A 5 5.42 -0.29 23.13
C THR A 5 5.91 -1.71 22.87
N THR A 6 5.12 -2.73 23.17
CA THR A 6 5.46 -4.14 22.87
C THR A 6 5.63 -4.37 21.37
N ILE A 7 4.75 -3.81 20.54
CA ILE A 7 4.82 -3.92 19.08
C ILE A 7 6.11 -3.26 18.54
N LEU A 8 6.44 -2.06 19.01
CA LEU A 8 7.67 -1.36 18.62
C LEU A 8 8.94 -2.09 19.09
N GLN A 9 8.90 -2.72 20.27
CA GLN A 9 9.99 -3.57 20.74
C GLN A 9 10.14 -4.83 19.90
N GLY A 10 9.03 -5.46 19.50
CA GLY A 10 9.02 -6.60 18.57
C GLY A 10 9.56 -6.20 17.20
N ALA A 11 9.19 -5.02 16.68
CA ALA A 11 9.69 -4.53 15.41
C ALA A 11 11.20 -4.23 15.43
N ALA A 12 11.77 -3.95 16.60
CA ALA A 12 13.20 -3.77 16.79
C ALA A 12 13.99 -5.09 16.82
N ALA A 13 13.30 -6.24 16.76
CA ALA A 13 13.97 -7.53 16.76
C ALA A 13 14.75 -7.74 15.43
N PRO A 14 15.96 -8.33 15.48
CA PRO A 14 16.80 -8.54 14.29
C PRO A 14 16.10 -9.34 13.18
N GLU A 15 15.23 -10.26 13.55
CA GLU A 15 14.48 -11.15 12.66
C GLU A 15 13.26 -10.50 11.99
N THR A 16 12.87 -9.29 12.41
CA THR A 16 11.81 -8.55 11.72
C THR A 16 12.37 -7.93 10.46
N SER A 17 11.78 -8.22 9.30
CA SER A 17 12.19 -7.63 8.02
C SER A 17 12.12 -6.09 8.10
N PRO A 18 12.97 -5.35 7.39
CA PRO A 18 12.91 -3.89 7.50
C PRO A 18 11.61 -3.31 6.92
N GLN A 19 10.92 -3.99 5.99
CA GLN A 19 9.56 -3.64 5.50
C GLN A 19 8.56 -3.68 6.66
N ASP A 20 8.53 -4.82 7.35
CA ASP A 20 7.60 -5.06 8.44
C ASP A 20 7.89 -4.07 9.57
N ARG A 21 9.17 -3.83 9.86
CA ARG A 21 9.62 -2.84 10.84
C ARG A 21 9.18 -1.43 10.46
N GLU A 22 9.42 -0.98 9.24
CA GLU A 22 9.05 0.35 8.77
C GLU A 22 7.54 0.54 8.76
N GLY A 23 6.78 -0.41 8.21
CA GLY A 23 5.33 -0.39 8.20
C GLY A 23 4.74 -0.35 9.61
N VAL A 24 5.31 -1.10 10.55
CA VAL A 24 4.92 -1.06 11.96
C VAL A 24 5.28 0.29 12.61
N ILE A 25 6.47 0.83 12.36
CA ILE A 25 6.89 2.13 12.89
C ILE A 25 5.99 3.26 12.37
N GLU A 26 5.70 3.29 11.08
CA GLU A 26 4.82 4.31 10.48
C GLU A 26 3.39 4.19 10.99
N SER A 27 2.84 2.98 11.03
CA SER A 27 1.51 2.74 11.62
C SER A 27 1.46 3.17 13.09
N ALA A 28 2.52 2.88 13.86
CA ALA A 28 2.61 3.29 15.26
C ALA A 28 2.73 4.81 15.42
N LYS A 29 3.44 5.51 14.51
CA LYS A 29 3.48 6.97 14.47
C LYS A 29 2.09 7.56 14.22
N GLU A 30 1.32 7.01 13.28
CA GLU A 30 -0.04 7.48 12.99
C GLU A 30 -1.02 7.23 14.15
N VAL A 31 -0.91 6.06 14.78
CA VAL A 31 -1.68 5.76 15.99
C VAL A 31 -1.29 6.71 17.13
N ALA A 32 0.01 6.95 17.33
CA ALA A 32 0.50 7.84 18.38
C ALA A 32 0.04 9.29 18.14
N SER A 33 0.05 9.75 16.89
CA SER A 33 -0.43 11.09 16.51
C SER A 33 -1.92 11.27 16.80
N THR A 34 -2.70 10.19 16.88
CA THR A 34 -4.14 10.19 17.18
C THR A 34 -4.46 10.34 18.67
N LEU A 35 -3.55 9.98 19.55
CA LEU A 35 -3.77 9.98 21.01
C LEU A 35 -4.09 11.37 21.61
N PRO A 36 -3.47 12.49 21.15
CA PRO A 36 -3.86 13.84 21.57
C PRO A 36 -5.32 14.15 21.29
N THR A 37 -5.84 13.81 20.09
CA THR A 37 -7.25 14.02 19.74
C THR A 37 -8.18 13.21 20.63
N ILE A 38 -7.82 11.96 20.95
CA ILE A 38 -8.58 11.14 21.90
C ILE A 38 -8.60 11.76 23.30
N SER A 39 -7.51 12.42 23.72
CA SER A 39 -7.38 12.97 25.06
C SER A 39 -7.93 14.40 25.19
N ASP A 40 -8.30 15.04 24.09
CA ASP A 40 -8.82 16.40 24.06
C ASP A 40 -10.30 16.44 24.52
N PRO A 41 -10.63 17.16 25.61
CA PRO A 41 -12.01 17.31 26.08
C PRO A 41 -12.97 17.97 25.09
N SER A 42 -12.45 18.67 24.07
CA SER A 42 -13.24 19.31 23.02
C SER A 42 -13.61 18.36 21.87
N THR A 43 -12.97 17.18 21.80
CA THR A 43 -13.33 16.15 20.83
C THR A 43 -14.73 15.60 21.13
N PRO A 44 -15.66 15.54 20.15
CA PRO A 44 -16.98 14.94 20.35
C PRO A 44 -16.87 13.51 20.89
N GLY A 45 -17.67 13.16 21.91
CA GLY A 45 -17.57 11.85 22.57
C GLY A 45 -17.73 10.66 21.62
N GLU A 46 -18.62 10.75 20.64
CA GLU A 46 -18.78 9.71 19.61
C GLU A 46 -17.50 9.53 18.78
N LEU A 47 -16.85 10.63 18.39
CA LEU A 47 -15.59 10.58 17.65
C LEU A 47 -14.46 10.01 18.52
N GLN A 48 -14.42 10.37 19.80
CA GLN A 48 -13.47 9.81 20.75
C GLN A 48 -13.60 8.28 20.84
N GLU A 49 -14.81 7.76 20.98
CA GLU A 49 -15.07 6.32 21.03
C GLU A 49 -14.68 5.60 19.72
N GLN A 50 -14.97 6.23 18.58
CA GLN A 50 -14.60 5.70 17.26
C GLN A 50 -13.08 5.63 17.07
N LEU A 51 -12.35 6.69 17.43
CA LEU A 51 -10.89 6.73 17.37
C LEU A 51 -10.26 5.70 18.32
N ILE A 52 -10.79 5.55 19.55
CA ILE A 52 -10.34 4.51 20.48
C ILE A 52 -10.52 3.12 19.87
N ALA A 53 -11.66 2.85 19.21
CA ALA A 53 -11.91 1.57 18.57
C ALA A 53 -10.93 1.29 17.42
N ILE A 54 -10.65 2.29 16.58
CA ILE A 54 -9.67 2.15 15.49
C ILE A 54 -8.27 1.89 16.04
N VAL A 55 -7.82 2.69 17.01
CA VAL A 55 -6.50 2.52 17.64
C VAL A 55 -6.34 1.12 18.22
N LYS A 56 -7.36 0.60 18.90
CA LYS A 56 -7.35 -0.78 19.43
C LYS A 56 -7.28 -1.82 18.31
N GLN A 57 -8.08 -1.66 17.26
CA GLN A 57 -8.10 -2.58 16.14
C GLN A 57 -6.76 -2.60 15.40
N VAL A 58 -6.24 -1.43 15.00
CA VAL A 58 -4.92 -1.28 14.36
C VAL A 58 -3.83 -1.90 15.23
N SER A 59 -3.82 -1.62 16.54
CA SER A 59 -2.84 -2.22 17.45
C SER A 59 -2.96 -3.74 17.49
N SER A 60 -4.18 -4.28 17.50
CA SER A 60 -4.42 -5.73 17.46
C SER A 60 -3.95 -6.37 16.16
N THR A 61 -4.23 -5.73 15.02
CA THR A 61 -3.79 -6.21 13.70
C THR A 61 -2.27 -6.17 13.59
N LEU A 62 -1.60 -5.10 14.06
CA LEU A 62 -0.14 -5.04 14.12
C LEU A 62 0.47 -6.14 15.02
N VAL A 63 -0.20 -6.51 16.13
CA VAL A 63 0.24 -7.66 16.95
C VAL A 63 0.14 -8.97 16.17
N MET A 64 -0.90 -9.16 15.34
CA MET A 64 -0.99 -10.34 14.46
C MET A 64 0.09 -10.34 13.39
N GLY A 65 0.50 -9.15 12.92
CA GLY A 65 1.66 -9.00 12.04
C GLY A 65 2.96 -9.48 12.69
N HIS A 66 3.03 -9.64 14.01
CA HIS A 66 4.18 -10.21 14.71
C HIS A 66 4.03 -11.70 15.03
N ASP A 67 2.96 -12.34 14.54
CA ASP A 67 2.76 -13.78 14.71
C ASP A 67 3.76 -14.55 13.84
N GLN A 68 4.65 -15.32 14.49
CA GLN A 68 5.67 -16.12 13.81
C GLN A 68 5.08 -17.29 13.01
N ASP A 69 3.84 -17.67 13.28
CA ASP A 69 3.14 -18.72 12.53
C ASP A 69 2.54 -18.20 11.21
N MET A 70 2.55 -16.88 10.98
CA MET A 70 2.08 -16.26 9.73
C MET A 70 3.16 -16.30 8.65
N ARG A 71 2.77 -16.64 7.41
CA ARG A 71 3.71 -16.63 6.28
C ARG A 71 4.21 -15.20 6.00
N PRO A 72 5.48 -15.01 5.60
CA PRO A 72 6.05 -13.69 5.35
C PRO A 72 5.21 -12.80 4.42
N GLU A 73 4.65 -13.37 3.36
CA GLU A 73 3.86 -12.62 2.36
C GLU A 73 2.52 -12.15 2.93
N GLU A 74 1.90 -12.96 3.78
CA GLU A 74 0.64 -12.63 4.45
C GLU A 74 0.86 -11.53 5.49
N ARG A 75 1.95 -11.64 6.23
CA ARG A 75 2.41 -10.65 7.20
C ARG A 75 2.69 -9.31 6.52
N ALA A 76 3.49 -9.31 5.45
CA ALA A 76 3.84 -8.11 4.70
C ALA A 76 2.59 -7.40 4.13
N THR A 77 1.67 -8.17 3.54
CA THR A 77 0.39 -7.64 3.02
C THR A 77 -0.43 -6.99 4.14
N LEU A 78 -0.56 -7.67 5.29
CA LEU A 78 -1.31 -7.18 6.43
C LEU A 78 -0.69 -5.88 6.98
N ILE A 79 0.62 -5.83 7.14
CA ILE A 79 1.32 -4.64 7.64
C ILE A 79 1.19 -3.48 6.65
N LEU A 80 1.33 -3.72 5.34
CA LEU A 80 1.15 -2.71 4.31
C LEU A 80 -0.27 -2.14 4.32
N VAL A 81 -1.29 -3.00 4.41
CA VAL A 81 -2.69 -2.54 4.46
C VAL A 81 -2.97 -1.76 5.74
N VAL A 82 -2.43 -2.15 6.88
CA VAL A 82 -2.53 -1.36 8.13
C VAL A 82 -1.86 0.00 7.97
N LYS A 83 -0.63 0.05 7.45
CA LYS A 83 0.08 1.30 7.15
C LYS A 83 -0.76 2.22 6.28
N ARG A 84 -1.29 1.73 5.17
CA ARG A 84 -2.08 2.56 4.25
C ARG A 84 -3.42 2.98 4.84
N THR A 85 -4.13 2.10 5.54
CA THR A 85 -5.41 2.46 6.18
C THR A 85 -5.25 3.43 7.36
N THR A 86 -4.11 3.39 8.08
CA THR A 86 -3.85 4.35 9.16
C THR A 86 -3.56 5.76 8.65
N SER A 87 -3.17 5.95 7.39
CA SER A 87 -3.05 7.28 6.77
C SER A 87 -4.37 8.07 6.80
N ALA A 88 -5.52 7.38 6.81
CA ALA A 88 -6.84 8.02 6.90
C ALA A 88 -7.08 8.72 8.26
N LEU A 89 -6.28 8.42 9.30
CA LEU A 89 -6.48 8.95 10.64
C LEU A 89 -6.38 10.47 10.68
N ASP A 90 -5.50 11.08 9.89
CA ASP A 90 -5.40 12.54 9.77
C ASP A 90 -6.74 13.15 9.34
N MET A 91 -7.31 12.65 8.24
CA MET A 91 -8.59 13.14 7.74
C MET A 91 -9.75 12.83 8.69
N ILE A 92 -9.73 11.69 9.39
CA ILE A 92 -10.77 11.36 10.38
C ILE A 92 -10.77 12.37 11.53
N ARG A 93 -9.58 12.77 12.01
CA ARG A 93 -9.41 13.73 13.12
C ARG A 93 -9.66 15.17 12.71
N ALA A 94 -9.43 15.50 11.43
CA ALA A 94 -9.59 16.84 10.89
C ALA A 94 -11.01 17.39 11.12
N SER A 95 -11.07 18.63 11.61
CA SER A 95 -12.33 19.30 11.99
C SER A 95 -13.19 19.64 10.77
N GLU A 96 -12.54 19.87 9.64
CA GLU A 96 -13.10 20.24 8.34
C GLU A 96 -13.68 19.05 7.59
N THR A 97 -13.35 17.82 7.99
CA THR A 97 -13.92 16.61 7.41
C THR A 97 -15.40 16.53 7.76
N SER A 98 -16.23 16.37 6.74
CA SER A 98 -17.68 16.23 6.94
C SER A 98 -17.98 14.96 7.73
N GLN A 99 -19.06 14.96 8.53
CA GLN A 99 -19.45 13.79 9.32
C GLN A 99 -19.68 12.55 8.44
N GLU A 100 -20.24 12.75 7.25
CA GLU A 100 -20.46 11.69 6.26
C GLU A 100 -19.15 11.06 5.77
N LEU A 101 -18.19 11.88 5.32
CA LEU A 101 -16.88 11.40 4.85
C LEU A 101 -16.12 10.72 5.98
N ARG A 102 -16.13 11.32 7.18
CA ARG A 102 -15.52 10.75 8.38
C ARG A 102 -16.08 9.37 8.70
N ALA A 103 -17.40 9.20 8.68
CA ALA A 103 -18.03 7.91 8.97
C ALA A 103 -17.60 6.82 7.97
N ARG A 104 -17.50 7.17 6.68
CA ARG A 104 -17.05 6.23 5.63
C ARG A 104 -15.58 5.85 5.79
N LEU A 105 -14.69 6.81 6.06
CA LEU A 105 -13.28 6.50 6.31
C LEU A 105 -13.11 5.57 7.52
N ILE A 106 -13.84 5.83 8.61
CA ILE A 106 -13.85 4.95 9.78
C ILE A 106 -14.35 3.54 9.42
N ALA A 107 -15.40 3.45 8.60
CA ALA A 107 -15.95 2.17 8.15
C ALA A 107 -14.94 1.38 7.31
N ILE A 108 -14.30 2.02 6.33
CA ILE A 108 -13.26 1.42 5.47
C ILE A 108 -12.13 0.84 6.32
N VAL A 109 -11.54 1.65 7.21
CA VAL A 109 -10.43 1.22 8.08
C VAL A 109 -10.84 -0.01 8.90
N LYS A 110 -12.04 0.01 9.50
CA LYS A 110 -12.51 -1.10 10.34
C LYS A 110 -12.83 -2.36 9.54
N GLN A 111 -13.44 -2.22 8.37
CA GLN A 111 -13.92 -3.34 7.57
C GLN A 111 -12.74 -4.08 6.90
N VAL A 112 -11.78 -3.35 6.32
CA VAL A 112 -10.61 -3.96 5.66
C VAL A 112 -9.74 -4.72 6.67
N ASN A 113 -9.40 -4.07 7.79
CA ASN A 113 -8.59 -4.71 8.82
C ASN A 113 -9.30 -5.94 9.43
N TYR A 114 -10.64 -5.90 9.58
CA TYR A 114 -11.42 -7.05 10.01
C TYR A 114 -11.37 -8.21 9.00
N SER A 115 -11.51 -7.91 7.71
CA SER A 115 -11.47 -8.95 6.66
C SER A 115 -10.13 -9.67 6.60
N LEU A 116 -9.02 -8.93 6.72
CA LEU A 116 -7.68 -9.51 6.77
C LEU A 116 -7.47 -10.32 8.05
N GLU A 117 -7.96 -9.86 9.20
CA GLU A 117 -7.89 -10.62 10.44
C GLU A 117 -8.67 -11.95 10.37
N LYS A 118 -9.85 -11.96 9.75
CA LYS A 118 -10.74 -13.14 9.71
C LYS A 118 -10.49 -14.08 8.56
N SER A 119 -9.76 -13.65 7.53
CA SER A 119 -9.45 -14.49 6.37
C SER A 119 -8.06 -14.16 5.82
N PRO A 120 -7.01 -14.23 6.65
CA PRO A 120 -5.65 -13.85 6.25
C PRO A 120 -5.13 -14.68 5.07
N GLU A 121 -5.56 -15.95 4.96
CA GLU A 121 -5.18 -16.90 3.91
C GLU A 121 -5.94 -16.71 2.58
N SER A 122 -6.98 -15.87 2.57
CA SER A 122 -7.82 -15.68 1.38
C SER A 122 -7.15 -14.77 0.37
N GLN A 123 -6.61 -15.36 -0.71
CA GLN A 123 -5.99 -14.61 -1.81
C GLN A 123 -6.93 -13.54 -2.38
N ARG A 124 -8.23 -13.85 -2.47
CA ARG A 124 -9.23 -12.90 -2.96
C ARG A 124 -9.40 -11.68 -2.05
N ILE A 125 -9.35 -11.88 -0.73
CA ILE A 125 -9.44 -10.75 0.22
C ILE A 125 -8.17 -9.92 0.15
N ARG A 126 -6.99 -10.56 0.05
CA ARG A 126 -5.71 -9.85 -0.08
C ARG A 126 -5.63 -9.00 -1.35
N SER A 127 -6.01 -9.56 -2.50
CA SER A 127 -5.95 -8.85 -3.78
C SER A 127 -6.85 -7.62 -3.85
N VAL A 128 -7.96 -7.61 -3.08
CA VAL A 128 -8.83 -6.44 -2.96
C VAL A 128 -8.42 -5.52 -1.82
N ALA A 129 -7.80 -6.04 -0.76
CA ALA A 129 -7.35 -5.23 0.37
C ALA A 129 -6.30 -4.18 -0.05
N LEU A 130 -5.37 -4.52 -0.94
CA LEU A 130 -4.36 -3.58 -1.43
C LEU A 130 -4.99 -2.33 -2.07
N PRO A 131 -5.83 -2.42 -3.11
CA PRO A 131 -6.45 -1.26 -3.72
C PRO A 131 -7.44 -0.55 -2.81
N VAL A 132 -8.15 -1.24 -1.92
CA VAL A 132 -9.01 -0.55 -0.94
C VAL A 132 -8.17 0.24 0.06
N SER A 133 -7.03 -0.30 0.48
CA SER A 133 -6.15 0.34 1.46
C SER A 133 -5.46 1.59 0.93
N SER A 134 -5.26 1.72 -0.38
CA SER A 134 -4.66 2.90 -1.02
C SER A 134 -5.66 4.03 -1.27
N SER A 135 -6.98 3.75 -1.27
CA SER A 135 -8.01 4.77 -1.47
C SER A 135 -7.90 6.02 -0.58
N PRO A 136 -7.54 5.94 0.73
CA PRO A 136 -7.31 7.13 1.55
C PRO A 136 -6.30 8.11 0.95
N GLU A 137 -5.22 7.62 0.32
CA GLU A 137 -4.21 8.48 -0.33
C GLU A 137 -4.81 9.27 -1.49
N TRP A 138 -5.68 8.64 -2.29
CA TRP A 138 -6.38 9.28 -3.40
C TRP A 138 -7.48 10.23 -2.93
N ILE A 139 -8.21 9.87 -1.87
CA ILE A 139 -9.20 10.75 -1.24
C ILE A 139 -8.51 12.02 -0.71
N GLN A 140 -7.32 11.90 -0.12
CA GLN A 140 -6.60 13.05 0.43
C GLN A 140 -5.70 13.77 -0.58
N ALA A 141 -5.63 13.29 -1.83
CA ALA A 141 -4.71 13.85 -2.81
C ALA A 141 -5.02 15.34 -3.08
N PRO A 142 -4.00 16.18 -3.32
CA PRO A 142 -4.14 17.64 -3.33
C PRO A 142 -5.17 18.17 -4.33
N LYS A 143 -5.33 17.50 -5.48
CA LYS A 143 -6.28 17.92 -6.53
C LYS A 143 -7.63 17.23 -6.46
N THR A 144 -7.83 16.28 -5.55
CA THR A 144 -9.11 15.58 -5.41
C THR A 144 -10.16 16.53 -4.81
N SER A 145 -11.19 16.86 -5.59
CA SER A 145 -12.27 17.74 -5.15
C SER A 145 -13.13 17.07 -4.07
N ARG A 146 -13.84 17.87 -3.26
CA ARG A 146 -14.75 17.33 -2.22
C ARG A 146 -15.81 16.38 -2.75
N GLN A 147 -16.23 16.53 -4.00
CA GLN A 147 -17.21 15.64 -4.62
C GLN A 147 -16.57 14.28 -4.97
N GLU A 148 -15.36 14.30 -5.53
CA GLU A 148 -14.58 13.09 -5.80
C GLU A 148 -14.20 12.37 -4.49
N GLN A 149 -13.80 13.11 -3.46
CA GLN A 149 -13.51 12.56 -2.12
C GLN A 149 -14.68 11.73 -1.60
N LYS A 150 -15.89 12.28 -1.66
CA LYS A 150 -17.10 11.59 -1.21
C LYS A 150 -17.40 10.35 -2.05
N ARG A 151 -17.27 10.46 -3.37
CA ARG A 151 -17.59 9.37 -4.30
C ARG A 151 -16.60 8.21 -4.15
N LEU A 152 -15.31 8.51 -4.05
CA LEU A 152 -14.28 7.51 -3.84
C LEU A 152 -14.40 6.87 -2.46
N ALA A 153 -14.70 7.64 -1.41
CA ALA A 153 -14.98 7.09 -0.08
C ALA A 153 -16.24 6.20 -0.07
N GLU A 154 -17.28 6.57 -0.82
CA GLU A 154 -18.50 5.78 -0.93
C GLU A 154 -18.25 4.42 -1.59
N ILE A 155 -17.62 4.41 -2.76
CA ILE A 155 -17.36 3.15 -3.45
C ILE A 155 -16.35 2.27 -2.70
N THR A 156 -15.37 2.89 -2.04
CA THR A 156 -14.41 2.15 -1.20
C THR A 156 -15.10 1.51 0.00
N ASP A 157 -16.05 2.21 0.64
CA ASP A 157 -16.88 1.67 1.74
C ASP A 157 -17.77 0.51 1.27
N GLU A 158 -18.34 0.59 0.06
CA GLU A 158 -19.10 -0.52 -0.54
C GLU A 158 -18.22 -1.76 -0.76
N VAL A 159 -17.03 -1.59 -1.34
CA VAL A 159 -16.07 -2.68 -1.54
C VAL A 159 -15.66 -3.30 -0.21
N SER A 160 -15.27 -2.48 0.78
CA SER A 160 -14.87 -2.98 2.09
C SER A 160 -16.02 -3.67 2.84
N ALA A 161 -17.27 -3.26 2.63
CA ALA A 161 -18.43 -3.89 3.23
C ALA A 161 -18.67 -5.28 2.64
N SER A 162 -18.51 -5.42 1.32
CA SER A 162 -18.54 -6.70 0.61
C SER A 162 -17.42 -7.63 1.11
N MET A 163 -16.19 -7.12 1.24
CA MET A 163 -15.07 -7.88 1.84
C MET A 163 -15.40 -8.36 3.24
N LYS A 164 -15.94 -7.49 4.11
CA LYS A 164 -16.31 -7.86 5.49
C LYS A 164 -17.36 -8.96 5.49
N LYS A 165 -18.38 -8.85 4.63
CA LYS A 165 -19.48 -9.83 4.53
C LYS A 165 -18.97 -11.20 4.07
N ILE A 166 -18.00 -11.25 3.14
CA ILE A 166 -17.36 -12.49 2.68
C ILE A 166 -16.55 -13.14 3.80
N SER A 167 -15.77 -12.35 4.54
CA SER A 167 -14.90 -12.84 5.62
C SER A 167 -15.64 -13.16 6.92
N ASP A 168 -16.91 -12.76 7.08
CA ASP A 168 -17.66 -12.93 8.32
C ASP A 168 -18.09 -14.40 8.55
N PRO A 169 -17.57 -15.09 9.58
CA PRO A 169 -17.96 -16.47 9.91
C PRO A 169 -19.46 -16.64 10.22
N GLY A 170 -20.13 -15.57 10.66
CA GLY A 170 -21.56 -15.55 10.95
C GLY A 170 -22.46 -15.31 9.74
N ALA A 171 -21.93 -14.86 8.60
CA ALA A 171 -22.71 -14.64 7.39
C ALA A 171 -23.14 -15.97 6.74
N SER A 172 -24.34 -15.99 6.15
CA SER A 172 -24.84 -17.16 5.43
C SER A 172 -24.03 -17.39 4.14
N GLN A 173 -24.00 -18.64 3.64
CA GLN A 173 -23.33 -18.93 2.37
C GLN A 173 -23.92 -18.14 1.20
N LYS A 174 -25.24 -17.92 1.20
CA LYS A 174 -25.93 -17.10 0.20
C LYS A 174 -25.45 -15.64 0.28
N ASP A 175 -25.40 -15.10 1.49
CA ASP A 175 -24.92 -13.74 1.75
C ASP A 175 -23.47 -13.52 1.29
N ARG A 176 -22.59 -14.49 1.54
CA ARG A 176 -21.20 -14.45 1.07
C ARG A 176 -21.10 -14.56 -0.45
N ALA A 177 -21.95 -15.37 -1.07
CA ALA A 177 -21.96 -15.53 -2.52
C ALA A 177 -22.44 -14.26 -3.22
N GLU A 178 -23.50 -13.61 -2.72
CA GLU A 178 -24.00 -12.32 -3.23
C GLU A 178 -22.93 -11.23 -3.07
N ALA A 179 -22.35 -11.10 -1.88
CA ALA A 179 -21.24 -10.15 -1.64
C ALA A 179 -20.04 -10.44 -2.56
N GLY A 180 -19.78 -11.71 -2.87
CA GLY A 180 -18.77 -12.11 -3.83
C GLY A 180 -19.09 -11.70 -5.26
N GLN A 181 -20.35 -11.61 -5.68
CA GLN A 181 -20.67 -11.11 -7.02
C GLN A 181 -20.49 -9.61 -7.13
N ASP A 182 -20.91 -8.88 -6.09
CA ASP A 182 -20.82 -7.43 -6.04
C ASP A 182 -19.37 -6.94 -5.93
N LEU A 183 -18.51 -7.70 -5.23
CA LEU A 183 -17.13 -7.31 -4.95
C LEU A 183 -16.32 -6.99 -6.21
N ASP A 184 -16.39 -7.84 -7.24
CA ASP A 184 -15.53 -7.70 -8.41
C ASP A 184 -15.92 -6.46 -9.23
N GLU A 185 -17.22 -6.23 -9.41
CA GLU A 185 -17.74 -5.06 -10.12
C GLU A 185 -17.44 -3.76 -9.36
N GLN A 186 -17.67 -3.74 -8.05
CA GLN A 186 -17.38 -2.59 -7.20
C GLN A 186 -15.87 -2.29 -7.17
N THR A 187 -15.02 -3.33 -7.11
CA THR A 187 -13.56 -3.18 -7.12
C THR A 187 -13.08 -2.60 -8.44
N ALA A 188 -13.59 -3.08 -9.58
CA ALA A 188 -13.23 -2.54 -10.89
C ALA A 188 -13.62 -1.06 -11.04
N ARG A 189 -14.82 -0.70 -10.57
CA ARG A 189 -15.26 0.69 -10.56
C ARG A 189 -14.39 1.55 -9.63
N MET A 190 -14.02 1.05 -8.45
CA MET A 190 -13.13 1.75 -7.52
C MET A 190 -11.76 1.99 -8.14
N LYS A 191 -11.12 0.96 -8.73
CA LYS A 191 -9.81 1.10 -9.41
C LYS A 191 -9.86 2.14 -10.53
N LYS A 192 -10.93 2.12 -11.34
CA LYS A 192 -11.13 3.14 -12.37
C LYS A 192 -11.17 4.57 -11.80
N TRP A 193 -11.84 4.78 -10.66
CA TRP A 193 -11.85 6.09 -9.99
C TRP A 193 -10.49 6.49 -9.44
N GLN A 194 -9.70 5.53 -8.97
CA GLN A 194 -8.31 5.79 -8.55
C GLN A 194 -7.45 6.22 -9.75
N ASP A 195 -7.61 5.57 -10.90
CA ASP A 195 -6.92 5.97 -12.15
C ASP A 195 -7.34 7.36 -12.65
N GLU A 196 -8.65 7.68 -12.59
CA GLU A 196 -9.17 9.01 -12.91
C GLU A 196 -8.58 10.06 -11.96
N ALA A 197 -8.59 9.80 -10.65
CA ALA A 197 -8.00 10.71 -9.65
C ALA A 197 -6.49 10.89 -9.84
N ALA A 198 -5.79 9.83 -10.23
CA ALA A 198 -4.36 9.85 -10.55
C ALA A 198 -4.05 10.71 -11.78
N SER A 199 -4.88 10.60 -12.83
CA SER A 199 -4.71 11.33 -14.08
C SER A 199 -4.85 12.86 -13.92
N ASP A 200 -5.62 13.29 -12.91
CA ASP A 200 -5.75 14.71 -12.57
C ASP A 200 -4.57 15.24 -11.74
N GLN A 201 -3.79 14.36 -11.09
CA GLN A 201 -2.61 14.77 -10.32
C GLN A 201 -1.48 15.26 -11.23
N ASP A 202 -0.67 16.18 -10.71
CA ASP A 202 0.62 16.45 -11.36
C ASP A 202 1.54 15.25 -11.13
N ARG A 203 2.30 14.88 -12.18
CA ARG A 203 3.38 13.91 -12.01
C ARG A 203 4.41 14.48 -11.02
N PRO A 204 5.00 13.66 -10.13
CA PRO A 204 6.01 14.11 -9.20
C PRO A 204 7.16 14.82 -9.90
N ASP A 205 7.54 15.99 -9.38
CA ASP A 205 8.75 16.70 -9.79
C ASP A 205 9.96 16.09 -9.06
N ALA A 206 10.38 14.93 -9.56
CA ALA A 206 11.53 14.18 -9.05
C ALA A 206 12.48 13.84 -10.20
N PRO A 207 13.81 13.83 -9.96
CA PRO A 207 14.76 13.27 -10.90
C PRO A 207 14.48 11.78 -11.13
N LEU A 208 14.92 11.24 -12.28
CA LEU A 208 14.72 9.84 -12.68
C LEU A 208 15.08 8.88 -11.55
N SER A 209 16.22 9.15 -10.92
CA SER A 209 16.85 8.34 -9.90
C SER A 209 15.97 8.17 -8.65
N LYS A 210 15.48 9.27 -8.09
CA LYS A 210 14.53 9.29 -6.99
C LYS A 210 13.17 8.69 -7.37
N ALA A 211 12.68 8.96 -8.57
CA ALA A 211 11.41 8.40 -9.04
C ALA A 211 11.50 6.86 -9.21
N ALA A 212 12.60 6.35 -9.76
CA ALA A 212 12.86 4.93 -9.90
C ALA A 212 12.94 4.26 -8.53
N ALA A 213 13.71 4.82 -7.60
CA ALA A 213 13.82 4.29 -6.24
C ALA A 213 12.45 4.20 -5.55
N LEU A 214 11.65 5.27 -5.58
CA LEU A 214 10.31 5.28 -4.96
C LEU A 214 9.34 4.31 -5.65
N CYS A 215 9.42 4.16 -6.97
CA CYS A 215 8.63 3.17 -7.70
C CYS A 215 9.02 1.73 -7.30
N THR A 216 10.32 1.40 -7.35
CA THR A 216 10.84 0.08 -6.99
C THR A 216 10.48 -0.29 -5.56
N THR A 217 10.67 0.62 -4.59
CA THR A 217 10.26 0.40 -3.20
C THR A 217 8.77 0.09 -3.08
N ALA A 218 7.92 0.83 -3.79
CA ALA A 218 6.48 0.60 -3.74
C ALA A 218 6.05 -0.77 -4.29
N ILE A 219 6.66 -1.21 -5.39
CA ILE A 219 6.42 -2.53 -5.99
C ILE A 219 6.92 -3.63 -5.05
N PHE A 220 8.09 -3.45 -4.45
CA PHE A 220 8.66 -4.42 -3.52
C PHE A 220 7.82 -4.57 -2.25
N ASP A 221 7.20 -3.49 -1.81
CA ASP A 221 6.27 -3.52 -0.68
C ASP A 221 4.96 -4.23 -1.04
N SER A 222 4.47 -4.13 -2.29
CA SER A 222 3.18 -4.69 -2.71
C SER A 222 3.21 -6.14 -3.19
N GLU A 223 4.29 -6.58 -3.83
CA GLU A 223 4.34 -7.87 -4.54
C GLU A 223 4.81 -9.04 -3.67
N ALA A 224 4.44 -10.26 -4.04
CA ALA A 224 4.94 -11.45 -3.36
C ALA A 224 6.43 -11.68 -3.68
N GLU A 225 7.20 -12.17 -2.70
CA GLU A 225 8.63 -12.39 -2.89
C GLU A 225 8.93 -13.42 -3.98
N HIS A 226 8.17 -14.51 -4.04
CA HIS A 226 8.26 -15.49 -5.13
C HIS A 226 8.14 -14.84 -6.52
N ASP A 227 7.18 -13.92 -6.68
CA ASP A 227 6.91 -13.28 -7.98
C ASP A 227 8.05 -12.32 -8.33
N LEU A 228 8.57 -11.58 -7.34
CA LEU A 228 9.76 -10.74 -7.49
C LEU A 228 11.00 -11.56 -7.85
N SER A 229 11.26 -12.68 -7.17
CA SER A 229 12.39 -13.58 -7.48
C SER A 229 12.29 -14.13 -8.89
N GLN A 230 11.09 -14.54 -9.31
CA GLN A 230 10.87 -15.09 -10.63
C GLN A 230 11.06 -14.03 -11.73
N SER A 231 10.49 -12.83 -11.55
CA SER A 231 10.60 -11.77 -12.56
C SER A 231 11.98 -11.12 -12.62
N LEU A 232 12.74 -11.16 -11.52
CA LEU A 232 14.08 -10.57 -11.47
C LEU A 232 15.19 -11.60 -11.65
N GLU A 233 14.92 -12.89 -11.89
CA GLU A 233 15.92 -13.98 -11.91
C GLU A 233 17.20 -13.66 -12.71
N ASP A 234 17.08 -12.97 -13.84
CA ASP A 234 18.21 -12.61 -14.71
C ASP A 234 18.96 -11.32 -14.30
N LEU A 235 18.40 -10.55 -13.37
CA LEU A 235 18.96 -9.30 -12.86
C LEU A 235 19.72 -9.50 -11.56
N VAL A 236 19.57 -10.65 -10.90
CA VAL A 236 19.89 -10.78 -9.48
C VAL A 236 21.04 -11.75 -9.22
N PRO A 237 22.03 -11.38 -8.38
CA PRO A 237 23.07 -12.29 -7.91
C PRO A 237 22.53 -13.58 -7.26
N GLN A 238 23.28 -14.68 -7.38
CA GLN A 238 22.89 -15.99 -6.85
C GLN A 238 22.73 -16.00 -5.32
N GLU A 239 23.40 -15.09 -4.63
CA GLU A 239 23.38 -14.94 -3.18
C GLU A 239 21.96 -14.63 -2.65
N TRP A 240 21.06 -14.15 -3.50
CA TRP A 240 19.68 -13.79 -3.12
C TRP A 240 18.78 -15.00 -2.92
N ASP A 241 19.12 -16.15 -3.51
CA ASP A 241 18.39 -17.40 -3.29
C ASP A 241 18.40 -17.81 -1.81
N ALA A 242 19.41 -17.36 -1.06
CA ALA A 242 19.56 -17.63 0.37
C ALA A 242 19.05 -16.49 1.26
N GLU A 243 19.17 -15.23 0.83
CA GLU A 243 18.82 -14.04 1.62
C GLU A 243 17.41 -13.52 1.36
N GLY A 244 16.81 -13.85 0.22
CA GLY A 244 15.55 -13.30 -0.23
C GLY A 244 15.72 -11.96 -0.94
N VAL A 245 15.08 -11.79 -2.11
CA VAL A 245 15.19 -10.58 -2.96
C VAL A 245 14.94 -9.33 -2.12
N LYS A 246 13.84 -9.33 -1.37
CA LYS A 246 13.39 -8.17 -0.59
C LYS A 246 14.35 -7.77 0.53
N ASP A 247 15.00 -8.75 1.16
CA ASP A 247 15.89 -8.52 2.30
C ASP A 247 17.29 -8.15 1.83
N PHE A 248 17.78 -8.74 0.73
CA PHE A 248 19.07 -8.37 0.12
C PHE A 248 19.09 -6.89 -0.32
N TRP A 249 18.07 -6.44 -1.05
CA TRP A 249 17.97 -5.02 -1.47
C TRP A 249 17.91 -4.03 -0.30
N LYS A 250 17.61 -4.51 0.92
CA LYS A 250 17.57 -3.70 2.13
C LYS A 250 18.81 -3.81 3.00
N ALA A 251 19.62 -4.85 2.83
CA ALA A 251 20.75 -5.20 3.69
C ALA A 251 22.08 -4.56 3.27
N VAL A 252 22.07 -3.42 2.56
CA VAL A 252 23.24 -2.75 1.95
C VAL A 252 24.38 -2.45 2.97
N GLU A 253 25.20 -3.47 3.23
CA GLU A 253 26.57 -3.46 3.76
C GLU A 253 27.46 -4.45 2.99
N GLN A 254 26.95 -5.10 1.93
CA GLN A 254 27.74 -5.98 1.08
C GLN A 254 27.98 -5.30 -0.29
N ASP A 255 29.26 -5.22 -0.62
CA ASP A 255 29.93 -4.49 -1.71
C ASP A 255 29.54 -5.04 -3.11
N ASP A 256 28.29 -4.83 -3.55
CA ASP A 256 27.73 -5.34 -4.82
C ASP A 256 27.22 -4.22 -5.76
N ASP A 257 27.71 -4.22 -7.00
CA ASP A 257 27.59 -3.16 -8.01
C ASP A 257 26.15 -2.90 -8.48
N LEU A 258 25.24 -3.89 -8.37
CA LEU A 258 23.85 -3.72 -8.82
C LEU A 258 22.95 -3.04 -7.75
N LEU A 259 23.31 -3.14 -6.46
CA LEU A 259 22.68 -2.39 -5.37
C LEU A 259 23.27 -0.99 -5.20
N ASP A 260 24.52 -0.82 -5.62
CA ASP A 260 25.14 0.47 -5.81
C ASP A 260 24.28 1.32 -6.75
N VAL A 261 23.60 0.72 -7.74
CA VAL A 261 22.61 1.43 -8.58
C VAL A 261 21.47 2.03 -7.75
N LEU A 262 20.79 1.35 -6.82
CA LEU A 262 19.73 1.99 -6.00
C LEU A 262 20.30 3.01 -4.99
N ALA A 263 21.45 2.75 -4.38
CA ALA A 263 22.12 3.69 -3.47
C ALA A 263 22.63 4.95 -4.21
N GLN A 264 23.13 4.80 -5.44
CA GLN A 264 23.59 5.89 -6.30
C GLN A 264 22.44 6.59 -7.02
N LEU A 265 21.31 5.91 -7.27
CA LEU A 265 20.06 6.55 -7.70
C LEU A 265 19.46 7.40 -6.59
N GLN A 266 19.72 7.11 -5.31
CA GLN A 266 19.40 8.05 -4.24
C GLN A 266 20.34 9.27 -4.22
N ASN A 267 21.54 9.16 -4.79
CA ASN A 267 22.60 10.18 -4.74
C ASN A 267 22.88 10.91 -6.09
N ASP A 268 22.21 10.55 -7.19
CA ASP A 268 22.36 11.15 -8.54
C ASP A 268 23.78 11.03 -9.15
N GLU A 269 24.55 9.97 -8.84
CA GLU A 269 26.01 9.98 -9.09
C GLU A 269 26.51 9.40 -10.44
N HIS A 270 25.71 8.71 -11.27
CA HIS A 270 26.24 7.99 -12.46
C HIS A 270 25.54 8.24 -13.80
N SER A 271 26.34 8.29 -14.88
CA SER A 271 25.91 8.50 -16.27
C SER A 271 25.45 7.23 -17.01
N GLN A 272 25.65 6.03 -16.45
CA GLN A 272 25.16 4.76 -17.01
C GLN A 272 23.94 4.17 -16.25
N ALA A 273 23.60 4.75 -15.08
CA ALA A 273 22.50 4.31 -14.21
C ALA A 273 21.16 4.19 -14.94
N GLN A 274 20.97 4.94 -16.01
CA GLN A 274 19.77 4.90 -16.83
C GLN A 274 19.53 3.55 -17.52
N PHE A 275 20.57 2.83 -17.97
CA PHE A 275 20.41 1.53 -18.63
C PHE A 275 20.08 0.41 -17.64
N ASP A 276 20.70 0.44 -16.46
CA ASP A 276 20.42 -0.53 -15.39
C ASP A 276 19.03 -0.28 -14.78
N VAL A 277 18.64 1.00 -14.62
CA VAL A 277 17.26 1.39 -14.27
C VAL A 277 16.28 0.92 -15.31
N ALA A 278 16.58 1.09 -16.61
CA ALA A 278 15.69 0.67 -17.68
C ALA A 278 15.38 -0.82 -17.62
N GLN A 279 16.41 -1.65 -17.43
CA GLN A 279 16.22 -3.10 -17.35
C GLN A 279 15.37 -3.47 -16.13
N LEU A 280 15.73 -2.97 -14.94
CA LEU A 280 14.98 -3.21 -13.71
C LEU A 280 13.51 -2.78 -13.83
N ILE A 281 13.28 -1.54 -14.25
CA ILE A 281 11.94 -0.96 -14.32
C ILE A 281 11.08 -1.66 -15.39
N THR A 282 11.69 -2.21 -16.45
CA THR A 282 10.96 -2.99 -17.45
C THR A 282 10.47 -4.31 -16.87
N GLU A 283 11.31 -5.07 -16.17
CA GLU A 283 10.89 -6.31 -15.50
C GLU A 283 9.83 -6.05 -14.42
N LEU A 284 9.96 -4.95 -13.67
CA LEU A 284 8.95 -4.55 -12.67
C LEU A 284 7.62 -4.11 -13.29
N ALA A 285 7.63 -3.57 -14.51
CA ALA A 285 6.41 -3.20 -15.22
C ALA A 285 5.58 -4.39 -15.67
N ASP A 286 6.22 -5.56 -15.85
CA ASP A 286 5.52 -6.81 -16.17
C ASP A 286 4.84 -7.43 -14.94
N LEU A 287 5.36 -7.17 -13.74
CA LEU A 287 4.74 -7.60 -12.47
C LEU A 287 3.48 -6.82 -12.13
N VAL A 288 3.52 -5.49 -12.26
CA VAL A 288 2.40 -4.62 -11.91
C VAL A 288 1.86 -3.98 -13.19
N PRO A 289 0.86 -4.58 -13.86
CA PRO A 289 0.32 -4.00 -15.08
C PRO A 289 -0.34 -2.65 -14.79
N ARG A 290 -0.49 -1.80 -15.83
CA ARG A 290 -1.09 -0.46 -15.69
C ARG A 290 -2.41 -0.46 -14.92
N SER A 291 -3.29 -1.41 -15.20
CA SER A 291 -4.62 -1.54 -14.59
C SER A 291 -4.58 -1.81 -13.07
N GLU A 292 -3.42 -2.13 -12.53
CA GLU A 292 -3.20 -2.34 -11.10
C GLU A 292 -2.30 -1.26 -10.48
N LEU A 293 -1.66 -0.42 -11.29
CA LEU A 293 -0.63 0.50 -10.84
C LEU A 293 -1.12 1.48 -9.76
N MET A 294 -2.23 2.19 -10.01
CA MET A 294 -2.74 3.18 -9.05
C MET A 294 -3.49 2.53 -7.89
N GLY A 295 -4.11 1.39 -8.12
CA GLY A 295 -4.79 0.63 -7.09
C GLY A 295 -3.78 0.03 -6.10
N ASN A 296 -2.83 -0.76 -6.58
CA ASN A 296 -1.93 -1.52 -5.74
C ASN A 296 -0.80 -0.65 -5.17
N LEU A 297 -0.37 0.42 -5.85
CA LEU A 297 0.74 1.27 -5.38
C LEU A 297 0.28 2.61 -4.76
N GLY A 298 -0.99 2.98 -4.90
CA GLY A 298 -1.47 4.29 -4.44
C GLY A 298 -0.76 5.43 -5.16
N MET A 299 -0.51 6.53 -4.46
CA MET A 299 0.18 7.69 -5.03
C MET A 299 1.60 7.36 -5.52
N ALA A 300 2.21 6.28 -5.02
CA ALA A 300 3.53 5.84 -5.47
C ALA A 300 3.53 5.41 -6.95
N GLY A 301 2.39 5.00 -7.50
CA GLY A 301 2.23 4.69 -8.92
C GLY A 301 2.55 5.87 -9.84
N LEU A 302 2.39 7.12 -9.38
CA LEU A 302 2.79 8.30 -10.14
C LEU A 302 4.31 8.41 -10.32
N TYR A 303 5.10 7.91 -9.37
CA TYR A 303 6.55 7.83 -9.54
C TYR A 303 6.93 6.78 -10.58
N CYS A 304 6.23 5.65 -10.63
CA CYS A 304 6.41 4.66 -11.69
C CYS A 304 6.12 5.22 -13.08
N GLN A 305 5.02 5.96 -13.25
CA GLN A 305 4.74 6.67 -14.51
C GLN A 305 5.80 7.72 -14.85
N LYS A 306 6.31 8.45 -13.85
CA LYS A 306 7.37 9.44 -14.04
C LYS A 306 8.66 8.78 -14.52
N THR A 307 9.06 7.67 -13.90
CA THR A 307 10.21 6.86 -14.30
C THR A 307 10.05 6.35 -15.73
N ALA A 308 8.90 5.75 -16.06
CA ALA A 308 8.62 5.30 -17.42
C ALA A 308 8.71 6.44 -18.44
N SER A 309 8.25 7.65 -18.09
CA SER A 309 8.27 8.79 -19.02
C SER A 309 9.68 9.26 -19.33
N TYR A 310 10.56 9.29 -18.31
CA TYR A 310 11.98 9.57 -18.53
C TYR A 310 12.63 8.54 -19.46
N LEU A 311 12.33 7.26 -19.26
CA LEU A 311 12.88 6.20 -20.10
C LEU A 311 12.36 6.26 -21.53
N GLU A 312 11.07 6.57 -21.74
CA GLU A 312 10.50 6.78 -23.07
C GLU A 312 11.10 7.98 -23.81
N GLU A 313 11.37 9.10 -23.11
CA GLU A 313 12.03 10.28 -23.69
C GLU A 313 13.41 9.93 -24.27
N ASP A 314 14.06 8.91 -23.71
CA ASP A 314 15.35 8.39 -24.15
C ASP A 314 15.25 7.13 -25.03
N GLY A 315 14.05 6.82 -25.52
CA GLY A 315 13.80 5.78 -26.52
C GLY A 315 13.66 4.37 -25.96
N ILE A 316 13.43 4.22 -24.66
CA ILE A 316 13.23 2.95 -23.96
C ILE A 316 11.77 2.83 -23.56
N THR A 317 11.05 1.88 -24.17
CA THR A 317 9.65 1.61 -23.81
C THR A 317 9.58 0.77 -22.53
N VAL A 318 8.80 1.23 -21.56
CA VAL A 318 8.59 0.56 -20.26
C VAL A 318 7.17 0.04 -20.17
N GLY A 319 7.01 -1.26 -20.44
CA GLY A 319 5.77 -2.00 -20.26
C GLY A 319 4.52 -1.28 -20.78
N THR A 320 3.45 -1.30 -19.98
CA THR A 320 2.14 -0.69 -20.32
C THR A 320 1.83 0.56 -19.51
N TRP A 321 2.73 1.03 -18.65
CA TRP A 321 2.43 2.09 -17.66
C TRP A 321 2.04 3.44 -18.27
N LEU A 322 2.41 3.68 -19.54
CA LEU A 322 2.13 4.93 -20.26
C LEU A 322 1.06 4.79 -21.35
N THR A 323 0.81 3.59 -21.85
CA THR A 323 -0.23 3.32 -22.86
C THR A 323 -1.58 3.02 -22.20
N GLU A 324 -2.67 3.64 -22.67
CA GLU A 324 -4.01 3.23 -22.23
C GLU A 324 -4.36 1.88 -22.87
N ASP A 325 -5.05 1.00 -22.12
CA ASP A 325 -5.50 -0.30 -22.61
C ASP A 325 -6.36 -0.12 -23.89
N GLY A 326 -5.77 -0.34 -25.06
CA GLY A 326 -6.45 -0.16 -26.35
C GLY A 326 -5.58 0.20 -27.56
N GLU A 327 -4.30 0.53 -27.38
CA GLU A 327 -3.36 0.76 -28.50
C GLU A 327 -2.25 -0.31 -28.53
N GLY A 328 -2.62 -1.50 -29.01
CA GLY A 328 -1.72 -2.58 -29.41
C GLY A 328 -2.14 -3.15 -30.76
#